data_AF-A0A2A5DAL0-F1
#
_entry.id   AF-A0A2A5DAL0-F1
#
_cell.length_a   1.000
_cell.length_b   1.000
_cell.length_c   1.000
_cell.angle_alpha   90.00
_cell.angle_beta   90.00
_cell.angle_gamma   90.00
#
_symmetry.space_group_name_H-M   'P 1'
#
loop_
_entity.id
_entity.type
_entity.pdbx_description
1 polymer ?
#
loop_
_entity_poly.entity_id
_entity_poly.type
_entity_poly.pdbx_seq_one_letter_code
_entity_poly.pdbx_strand_id
1 'polypeptide(L)'
;MHAQELFDHLMMVVNGIPEANQERWVTGLLALGATQAEADSTIAFTTLAFGRQLLDGVVETFPADYVSMHHAKDDGTFKPLAEVDAFTTAVQQALSVVNVPAFKALALRSSEVDAVNQALHAGADASHLQLSAPIVFELAEKGKGKVWWKFGR
;
A
#
# COMPACT_ATOMS: atom_id res chain seq x y z
N MET A 1 0.75 -12.59 10.82
CA MET A 1 1.69 -11.74 11.58
C MET A 1 0.94 -10.48 12.04
N HIS A 2 1.31 -9.80 13.13
CA HIS A 2 0.58 -8.59 13.54
C HIS A 2 0.95 -7.40 12.64
N ALA A 3 0.04 -6.43 12.47
CA ALA A 3 0.26 -5.28 11.57
C ALA A 3 1.50 -4.45 11.95
N GLN A 4 1.72 -4.21 13.24
CA GLN A 4 2.93 -3.52 13.73
C GLN A 4 4.22 -4.29 13.38
N GLU A 5 4.22 -5.60 13.55
CA GLU A 5 5.39 -6.44 13.24
C GLU A 5 5.68 -6.46 11.72
N LEU A 6 4.64 -6.54 10.89
CA LEU A 6 4.75 -6.40 9.43
C LEU A 6 5.32 -5.04 9.04
N PHE A 7 4.85 -3.96 9.66
CA PHE A 7 5.37 -2.62 9.44
C PHE A 7 6.85 -2.52 9.83
N ASP A 8 7.23 -3.01 11.01
CA ASP A 8 8.62 -2.97 11.48
C ASP A 8 9.55 -3.76 10.54
N HIS A 9 9.11 -4.95 10.10
CA HIS A 9 9.82 -5.74 9.10
C HIS A 9 9.94 -5.01 7.76
N LEU A 10 8.88 -4.35 7.29
CA LEU A 10 8.93 -3.55 6.06
C LEU A 10 9.94 -2.42 6.20
N MET A 11 9.88 -1.65 7.29
CA MET A 11 10.79 -0.54 7.55
C MET A 11 12.24 -1.01 7.63
N MET A 12 12.51 -2.15 8.27
CA MET A 12 13.84 -2.76 8.29
C MET A 12 14.32 -3.12 6.87
N VAL A 13 13.48 -3.81 6.09
CA VAL A 13 13.81 -4.25 4.73
C VAL A 13 14.08 -3.05 3.81
N VAL A 14 13.18 -2.08 3.78
CA VAL A 14 13.30 -0.91 2.90
C VAL A 14 14.50 -0.04 3.32
N ASN A 15 14.78 0.11 4.61
CA ASN A 15 15.97 0.86 5.04
C ASN A 15 17.28 0.18 4.65
N GLY A 16 17.32 -1.15 4.61
CA GLY A 16 18.49 -1.87 4.14
C GLY A 16 18.75 -1.70 2.65
N ILE A 17 17.70 -1.47 1.85
CA ILE A 17 17.75 -1.39 0.39
C ILE A 17 16.71 -0.39 -0.19
N PRO A 18 16.84 0.93 0.08
CA PRO A 18 15.80 1.92 -0.25
C PRO A 18 15.61 2.14 -1.75
N GLU A 19 16.66 1.90 -2.54
CA GLU A 19 16.63 2.02 -4.01
C GLU A 19 16.11 0.76 -4.70
N ALA A 20 15.81 -0.31 -3.96
CA ALA A 20 15.31 -1.53 -4.56
C ALA A 20 13.87 -1.37 -5.10
N ASN A 21 13.48 -2.28 -5.99
CA ASN A 21 12.10 -2.36 -6.46
C ASN A 21 11.21 -3.07 -5.43
N GLN A 22 9.90 -2.98 -5.62
CA GLN A 22 8.91 -3.60 -4.75
C GLN A 22 9.09 -5.12 -4.64
N GLU A 23 9.50 -5.81 -5.71
CA GLU A 23 9.75 -7.27 -5.70
C GLU A 23 10.81 -7.68 -4.67
N ARG A 24 11.86 -6.87 -4.51
CA ARG A 24 12.90 -7.13 -3.50
C ARG A 24 12.38 -6.91 -2.09
N TRP A 25 11.53 -5.91 -1.87
CA TRP A 25 10.90 -5.68 -0.57
C TRP A 25 9.93 -6.81 -0.20
N VAL A 26 9.10 -7.25 -1.15
CA VAL A 26 8.26 -8.44 -1.00
C VAL A 26 9.10 -9.65 -0.63
N THR A 27 10.18 -9.92 -1.38
CA THR A 27 11.09 -11.04 -1.09
C THR A 27 11.66 -10.97 0.32
N GLY A 28 12.02 -9.76 0.79
CA GLY A 28 12.50 -9.54 2.16
C GLY A 28 11.43 -9.85 3.22
N LEU A 29 10.20 -9.39 3.02
CA LEU A 29 9.08 -9.70 3.92
C LEU A 29 8.75 -11.19 3.96
N LEU A 30 8.75 -11.86 2.81
CA LEU A 30 8.55 -13.31 2.73
C LEU A 30 9.64 -14.07 3.48
N ALA A 31 10.90 -13.64 3.38
CA ALA A 31 12.01 -14.22 4.12
C ALA A 31 11.87 -14.06 5.66
N LEU A 32 11.11 -13.05 6.10
CA LEU A 32 10.77 -12.81 7.50
C LEU A 32 9.45 -13.49 7.94
N GLY A 33 8.88 -14.34 7.09
CA GLY A 33 7.71 -15.16 7.41
C GLY A 33 6.36 -14.53 7.06
N ALA A 34 6.32 -13.38 6.40
CA ALA A 34 5.07 -12.84 5.87
C ALA A 34 4.53 -13.75 4.74
N THR A 35 3.22 -13.83 4.62
CA THR A 35 2.58 -14.37 3.42
C THR A 35 2.63 -13.34 2.27
N GLN A 36 2.42 -13.79 1.03
CA GLN A 36 2.36 -12.90 -0.13
C GLN A 36 1.31 -11.80 0.05
N ALA A 37 0.11 -12.16 0.51
CA ALA A 37 -0.98 -11.22 0.74
C ALA A 37 -0.64 -10.19 1.83
N GLU A 38 -0.01 -10.62 2.93
CA GLU A 38 0.46 -9.71 3.97
C GLU A 38 1.53 -8.75 3.45
N ALA A 39 2.50 -9.24 2.67
CA ALA A 39 3.57 -8.42 2.11
C ALA A 39 3.05 -7.36 1.14
N ASP A 40 2.20 -7.77 0.19
CA ASP A 40 1.61 -6.87 -0.80
C ASP A 40 0.71 -5.81 -0.15
N SER A 41 -0.15 -6.23 0.78
CA SER A 41 -1.03 -5.33 1.53
C SER A 41 -0.22 -4.33 2.35
N THR A 42 0.78 -4.80 3.11
CA THR A 42 1.63 -3.94 3.95
C THR A 42 2.36 -2.90 3.11
N ILE A 43 2.95 -3.29 1.99
CA ILE A 43 3.66 -2.35 1.10
C ILE A 43 2.69 -1.35 0.49
N ALA A 44 1.55 -1.79 -0.04
CA ALA A 44 0.58 -0.92 -0.71
C ALA A 44 0.02 0.13 0.26
N PHE A 45 -0.46 -0.30 1.43
CA PHE A 45 -1.07 0.61 2.40
C PHE A 45 -0.05 1.50 3.12
N THR A 46 1.19 1.02 3.36
CA THR A 46 2.25 1.87 3.91
C THR A 46 2.67 2.93 2.91
N THR A 47 2.81 2.56 1.63
CA THR A 47 3.12 3.49 0.53
C THR A 47 2.03 4.57 0.42
N LEU A 48 0.77 4.17 0.46
CA LEU A 48 -0.36 5.10 0.46
C LEU A 48 -0.34 6.04 1.67
N ALA A 49 -0.21 5.51 2.88
CA ALA A 49 -0.17 6.30 4.11
C ALA A 49 0.97 7.33 4.11
N PHE A 50 2.18 6.91 3.72
CA PHE A 50 3.34 7.80 3.65
C PHE A 50 3.23 8.83 2.52
N GLY A 51 2.63 8.45 1.39
CA GLY A 51 2.32 9.38 0.31
C GLY A 51 1.38 10.49 0.78
N ARG A 52 0.32 10.15 1.51
CA ARG A 52 -0.61 11.13 2.10
C ARG A 52 0.08 12.03 3.13
N GLN A 53 0.93 11.46 3.98
CA GLN A 53 1.72 12.26 4.92
C GLN A 53 2.68 13.22 4.20
N LEU A 54 3.26 12.83 3.07
CA LEU A 54 4.12 13.70 2.25
C LEU A 54 3.34 14.83 1.58
N LEU A 55 2.08 14.58 1.22
CA LEU A 55 1.17 15.54 0.59
C LEU A 55 0.37 16.38 1.60
N ASP A 56 0.57 16.18 2.90
CA ASP A 56 -0.08 16.96 3.95
C ASP A 56 0.28 18.44 3.80
N GLY A 57 -0.74 19.30 3.78
CA GLY A 57 -0.60 20.73 3.47
C GLY A 57 -0.50 21.09 1.99
N VAL A 58 -0.40 20.11 1.07
CA VAL A 58 -0.52 20.32 -0.38
C VAL A 58 -1.93 19.99 -0.85
N VAL A 59 -2.48 18.85 -0.41
CA VAL A 59 -3.84 18.41 -0.70
C VAL A 59 -4.70 18.61 0.53
N GLU A 60 -5.82 19.33 0.39
CA GLU A 60 -6.69 19.66 1.53
C GLU A 60 -7.47 18.46 2.06
N THR A 61 -7.88 17.55 1.18
CA THR A 61 -8.74 16.42 1.55
C THR A 61 -8.37 15.15 0.78
N PHE A 62 -8.27 14.05 1.53
CA PHE A 62 -8.08 12.71 0.98
C PHE A 62 -9.35 11.88 1.14
N PRO A 63 -9.69 11.02 0.18
CA PRO A 63 -10.76 10.04 0.33
C PRO A 63 -10.52 9.11 1.52
N ALA A 64 -11.55 8.91 2.35
CA ALA A 64 -11.50 8.00 3.51
C ALA A 64 -11.60 6.51 3.12
N ASP A 65 -12.03 6.24 1.89
CA ASP A 65 -12.23 4.89 1.36
C ASP A 65 -11.17 4.56 0.31
N TYR A 66 -10.98 3.27 0.08
CA TYR A 66 -10.27 2.74 -1.08
C TYR A 66 -11.19 1.84 -1.89
N VAL A 67 -10.89 1.68 -3.18
CA VAL A 67 -11.58 0.76 -4.06
C VAL A 67 -10.81 -0.56 -4.10
N SER A 68 -11.40 -1.59 -3.53
CA SER A 68 -10.91 -2.96 -3.62
C SER A 68 -11.37 -3.57 -4.95
N MET A 69 -10.42 -3.86 -5.83
CA MET A 69 -10.69 -4.55 -7.09
C MET A 69 -10.24 -6.01 -7.03
N HIS A 70 -11.14 -6.91 -7.37
CA HIS A 70 -10.79 -8.31 -7.59
C HIS A 70 -10.46 -8.53 -9.07
N HIS A 71 -9.28 -9.07 -9.39
CA HIS A 71 -8.88 -9.34 -10.78
C HIS A 71 -9.87 -10.18 -11.60
N ALA A 72 -10.76 -10.95 -10.95
CA ALA A 72 -11.74 -11.81 -11.61
C ALA A 72 -13.07 -11.12 -11.94
N LYS A 73 -13.30 -9.91 -11.43
CA LYS A 73 -14.56 -9.19 -11.61
C LYS A 73 -14.27 -7.71 -11.86
N ASP A 74 -14.90 -7.14 -12.89
CA ASP A 74 -14.84 -5.70 -13.17
C ASP A 74 -15.65 -4.87 -12.14
N ASP A 75 -16.01 -5.43 -10.97
CA ASP A 75 -16.66 -4.72 -9.88
C ASP A 75 -15.66 -4.30 -8.79
N GLY A 76 -15.58 -2.99 -8.54
CA GLY A 76 -14.86 -2.42 -7.41
C GLY A 76 -15.79 -2.27 -6.21
N THR A 77 -15.31 -2.60 -5.02
CA THR A 77 -16.04 -2.32 -3.77
C THR A 77 -15.32 -1.25 -2.97
N PHE A 78 -16.05 -0.24 -2.52
CA PHE A 78 -15.52 0.76 -1.59
C PHE A 78 -15.40 0.14 -0.21
N LYS A 79 -14.24 0.29 0.40
CA LYS A 79 -13.93 -0.18 1.75
C LYS A 79 -13.28 0.96 2.55
N PRO A 80 -13.58 1.12 3.85
CA PRO A 80 -12.97 2.17 4.66
C PRO A 80 -11.47 1.91 4.88
N LEU A 81 -10.62 2.92 4.65
CA LEU A 81 -9.18 2.82 4.97
C LEU A 81 -8.94 2.68 6.47
N ALA A 82 -9.84 3.23 7.30
CA ALA A 82 -9.78 3.14 8.75
C ALA A 82 -9.92 1.70 9.29
N GLU A 83 -10.44 0.77 8.48
CA GLU A 83 -10.58 -0.65 8.84
C GLU A 83 -9.37 -1.50 8.41
N VAL A 84 -8.38 -0.89 7.74
CA VAL A 84 -7.18 -1.59 7.28
C VAL A 84 -6.03 -1.40 8.26
N ASP A 85 -5.73 -2.43 9.04
CA ASP A 85 -4.70 -2.38 10.10
C ASP A 85 -3.32 -1.92 9.59
N ALA A 86 -2.92 -2.34 8.38
CA ALA A 86 -1.65 -1.92 7.79
C ALA A 86 -1.62 -0.42 7.50
N PHE A 87 -2.74 0.14 7.02
CA PHE A 87 -2.86 1.58 6.74
C PHE A 87 -2.85 2.38 8.05
N THR A 88 -3.68 2.00 9.01
CA THR A 88 -3.80 2.73 10.29
C THR A 88 -2.49 2.68 11.08
N THR A 89 -1.79 1.54 11.08
CA THR A 89 -0.44 1.41 11.66
C THR A 89 0.54 2.36 10.97
N ALA A 90 0.59 2.37 9.64
CA ALA A 90 1.50 3.23 8.90
C ALA A 90 1.21 4.73 9.13
N VAL A 91 -0.06 5.15 9.18
CA VAL A 91 -0.45 6.53 9.51
C VAL A 91 0.04 6.93 10.90
N GLN A 92 -0.15 6.08 11.91
CA GLN A 92 0.29 6.35 13.28
C GLN A 92 1.82 6.49 13.40
N GLN A 93 2.57 5.74 12.59
CA GLN A 93 4.03 5.75 12.61
C GLN A 93 4.65 6.79 11.66
N ALA A 94 3.90 7.37 10.72
CA ALA A 94 4.46 8.17 9.64
C ALA A 94 5.34 9.33 10.13
N LEU A 95 4.88 10.07 11.16
CA LEU A 95 5.64 11.20 11.73
C LEU A 95 6.91 10.75 12.46
N SER A 96 6.92 9.57 13.09
CA SER A 96 8.09 9.08 13.84
C SER A 96 9.21 8.62 12.90
N VAL A 97 8.88 8.25 11.66
CA VAL A 97 9.83 7.75 10.67
C VAL A 97 10.05 8.69 9.49
N VAL A 98 9.52 9.91 9.50
CA VAL A 98 9.58 10.85 8.36
C VAL A 98 11.01 11.14 7.86
N ASN A 99 12.00 11.09 8.76
CA ASN A 99 13.41 11.35 8.44
C ASN A 99 14.20 10.09 8.03
N VAL A 100 13.55 8.94 7.99
CA VAL A 100 14.17 7.65 7.71
C VAL A 100 14.14 7.40 6.19
N PRO A 101 15.21 6.86 5.56
CA PRO A 101 15.27 6.66 4.11
C PRO A 101 14.08 5.86 3.55
N ALA A 102 13.60 4.86 4.28
CA ALA A 102 12.43 4.09 3.91
C ALA A 102 11.15 4.93 3.75
N PHE A 103 10.97 5.96 4.57
CA PHE A 103 9.81 6.85 4.44
C PHE A 103 9.79 7.50 3.05
N LYS A 104 10.89 8.13 2.65
CA LYS A 104 11.01 8.77 1.34
C LYS A 104 10.89 7.75 0.20
N ALA A 105 11.51 6.58 0.34
CA ALA A 105 11.45 5.53 -0.68
C ALA A 105 10.01 5.04 -0.94
N LEU A 106 9.23 4.83 0.12
CA LEU A 106 7.83 4.42 0.02
C LEU A 106 6.93 5.58 -0.43
N ALA A 107 7.02 6.75 0.21
CA ALA A 107 6.17 7.90 -0.09
C ALA A 107 6.24 8.32 -1.56
N LEU A 108 7.44 8.41 -2.13
CA LEU A 108 7.63 8.81 -3.53
C LEU A 108 7.15 7.77 -4.56
N ARG A 109 6.85 6.55 -4.13
CA ARG A 109 6.24 5.51 -4.99
C ARG A 109 4.71 5.51 -4.91
N SER A 110 4.12 6.37 -4.10
CA SER A 110 2.66 6.51 -4.04
C SER A 110 2.11 7.05 -5.36
N SER A 111 1.07 6.39 -5.87
CA SER A 111 0.34 6.86 -7.05
C SER A 111 -0.35 8.20 -6.81
N GLU A 112 -0.76 8.51 -5.57
CA GLU A 112 -1.31 9.83 -5.22
C GLU A 112 -0.24 10.93 -5.34
N VAL A 113 1.00 10.65 -4.91
CA VAL A 113 2.13 11.58 -5.05
C VAL A 113 2.48 11.80 -6.51
N ASP A 114 2.54 10.73 -7.31
CA ASP A 114 2.77 10.84 -8.76
C ASP A 114 1.66 11.64 -9.45
N ALA A 115 0.39 11.37 -9.14
CA ALA A 115 -0.75 12.09 -9.72
C ALA A 115 -0.73 13.58 -9.37
N VAL A 116 -0.47 13.94 -8.11
CA VAL A 116 -0.31 15.35 -7.70
C VAL A 116 0.85 16.00 -8.44
N ASN A 117 2.01 15.32 -8.50
CA ASN A 117 3.18 15.85 -9.19
C ASN A 117 2.90 16.12 -10.68
N GLN A 118 2.22 15.19 -11.36
CA GLN A 118 1.81 15.36 -12.76
C GLN A 118 0.83 16.52 -12.93
N ALA A 119 -0.14 16.67 -12.05
CA ALA A 119 -1.10 17.78 -12.10
C ALA A 119 -0.41 19.13 -11.92
N LEU A 120 0.50 19.25 -10.94
CA LEU A 120 1.28 20.47 -10.71
C LEU A 120 2.17 20.82 -11.92
N HIS A 121 2.83 19.83 -12.52
CA HIS A 121 3.61 20.03 -13.73
C HIS A 121 2.76 20.47 -14.93
N ALA A 122 1.49 20.08 -14.98
CA ALA A 122 0.52 20.55 -15.98
C ALA A 122 -0.03 21.96 -15.69
N GLY A 123 0.42 22.61 -14.61
CA GLY A 123 -0.02 23.96 -14.20
C GLY A 123 -1.29 23.97 -13.37
N ALA A 124 -1.70 22.84 -12.80
CA ALA A 124 -2.79 22.82 -11.83
C ALA A 124 -2.40 23.58 -10.55
N ASP A 125 -3.40 24.21 -9.92
CA ASP A 125 -3.23 24.81 -8.61
C ASP A 125 -3.38 23.74 -7.52
N ALA A 126 -2.42 23.69 -6.59
CA ALA A 126 -2.38 22.73 -5.50
C ALA A 126 -3.66 22.79 -4.64
N SER A 127 -4.19 23.99 -4.37
CA SER A 127 -5.38 24.17 -3.52
C SER A 127 -6.67 23.66 -4.15
N HIS A 128 -6.67 23.30 -5.43
CA HIS A 128 -7.84 22.80 -6.14
C HIS A 128 -7.73 21.31 -6.51
N LEU A 129 -6.67 20.62 -6.07
CA LEU A 129 -6.51 19.20 -6.34
C LEU A 129 -7.48 18.37 -5.50
N GLN A 130 -8.29 17.56 -6.19
CA GLN A 130 -9.17 16.56 -5.59
C GLN A 130 -8.73 15.18 -6.05
N LEU A 131 -8.41 14.31 -5.09
CA LEU A 131 -7.99 12.94 -5.36
C LEU A 131 -9.21 12.01 -5.37
N SER A 132 -9.20 11.03 -6.29
CA SER A 132 -10.15 9.91 -6.25
C SER A 132 -9.68 8.86 -5.24
N ALA A 133 -10.61 8.00 -4.78
CA ALA A 133 -10.26 6.89 -3.90
C ALA A 133 -9.18 6.01 -4.54
N PRO A 134 -8.12 5.62 -3.81
CA PRO A 134 -7.06 4.78 -4.35
C PRO A 134 -7.60 3.39 -4.67
N ILE A 135 -7.11 2.81 -5.76
CA ILE A 135 -7.45 1.45 -6.17
C ILE A 135 -6.39 0.50 -5.62
N VAL A 136 -6.83 -0.53 -4.91
CA VAL A 136 -5.97 -1.62 -4.43
C VAL A 136 -6.44 -2.92 -5.07
N PHE A 137 -5.52 -3.61 -5.74
CA PHE A 137 -5.78 -4.89 -6.35
C PHE A 137 -5.59 -6.00 -5.33
N GLU A 138 -6.67 -6.70 -4.99
CA GLU A 138 -6.58 -7.90 -4.19
C GLU A 138 -6.16 -9.05 -5.11
N LEU A 139 -4.98 -9.62 -4.87
CA LEU A 139 -4.59 -10.87 -5.50
C LEU A 139 -5.65 -11.90 -5.12
N ALA A 140 -6.37 -12.40 -6.12
CA ALA A 140 -7.28 -13.52 -5.91
C ALA A 140 -6.49 -14.61 -5.20
N GLU A 141 -6.95 -15.07 -4.04
CA GLU A 141 -6.39 -16.28 -3.43
C GLU A 141 -6.34 -17.31 -4.56
N LYS A 142 -5.15 -17.78 -4.92
CA LYS A 142 -5.02 -18.96 -5.79
C LYS A 142 -5.83 -20.02 -5.08
N GLY A 143 -7.03 -20.26 -5.61
CA GLY A 143 -8.06 -20.96 -4.88
C GLY A 143 -7.48 -22.24 -4.30
N LYS A 144 -7.89 -22.55 -3.07
CA LYS A 144 -7.96 -23.94 -2.60
C LYS A 144 -8.79 -24.70 -3.64
N GLY A 145 -8.16 -25.10 -4.74
CA GLY A 145 -8.75 -25.96 -5.73
C GLY A 145 -9.17 -27.18 -4.93
N LYS A 146 -10.48 -27.37 -4.77
CA LYS A 146 -11.03 -28.60 -4.22
C LYS A 146 -10.31 -29.72 -4.97
N VAL A 147 -9.56 -30.53 -4.25
CA VAL A 147 -8.92 -31.70 -4.80
C VAL A 147 -10.02 -32.74 -5.01
N TRP A 148 -10.60 -32.78 -6.21
CA TRP A 148 -11.60 -33.78 -6.61
C TRP A 148 -10.88 -35.04 -7.14
N TRP A 149 -10.00 -35.68 -6.35
CA TRP A 149 -9.62 -37.06 -6.67
C TRP A 149 -10.62 -37.98 -5.97
N LYS A 150 -11.60 -38.49 -6.74
CA LYS A 150 -12.33 -39.70 -6.35
C LYS A 150 -11.45 -40.90 -6.68
N PHE A 151 -11.14 -41.74 -5.69
CA PHE A 151 -10.74 -43.12 -5.93
C PHE A 151 -11.95 -43.89 -6.45
N GLY A 152 -11.89 -44.35 -7.70
CA GLY A 152 -12.73 -45.44 -8.19
C GLY A 152 -11.92 -46.74 -8.09
N ARG A 153 -12.44 -47.71 -7.33
CA ARG A 153 -12.08 -49.13 -7.48
C ARG A 153 -12.98 -49.76 -8.53
#